data_AF-A0A1V6D051-F1
#
_entry.id   AF-A0A1V6D051-F1
#
_cell.length_a   1.000
_cell.length_b   1.000
_cell.length_c   1.000
_cell.angle_alpha   90.00
_cell.angle_beta   90.00
_cell.angle_gamma   90.00
#
_symmetry.space_group_name_H-M   'P 1'
#
loop_
_entity.id
_entity.type
_entity.pdbx_description
1 polymer ?
#
loop_
_entity_poly.entity_id
_entity_poly.type
_entity_poly.pdbx_seq_one_letter_code
_entity_poly.pdbx_strand_id
1 'polypeptide(L)'
;MKPIARDRRGEPTDDIYAAMDGVVRYVNTHSGESNYGRYIIVEHPDQTPAVYTLYAHLARIAPGINAGTTVRRGQTLATMGRSASGGGIPKDRAHLHFEIGVWMTREFEAWYAKKGFGNPNRHGIWSGMNLCGIDPLDVMAQWRDGHLDDLHNYFADMKPAVRLRIATLRRPDFIDRYPSFLQGEPPVGLLGGWEIECNETGLPFRWRPLSQLEIVGMKPNEVRILDADAGLLRHQRARKLVHMRRGKPEVGTDLRTILQQLFRID
;
A
#
# COMPACT_ATOMS: atom_id res chain seq x y z
N MET A 1 9.11 13.87 -6.91
CA MET A 1 9.03 14.96 -7.91
C MET A 1 9.83 16.17 -7.44
N LYS A 2 10.71 16.74 -8.27
CA LYS A 2 11.55 17.90 -7.90
C LYS A 2 10.74 19.20 -7.92
N PRO A 3 11.10 20.20 -7.10
CA PRO A 3 10.49 21.53 -7.15
C PRO A 3 10.82 22.25 -8.46
N ILE A 4 9.90 23.06 -8.95
CA ILE A 4 10.13 23.95 -10.11
C ILE A 4 10.29 25.41 -9.69
N ALA A 5 9.90 25.78 -8.47
CA ALA A 5 10.09 27.11 -7.91
C ALA A 5 10.74 27.07 -6.51
N ARG A 6 11.56 28.08 -6.22
CA ARG A 6 12.22 28.25 -4.92
C ARG A 6 12.22 29.71 -4.49
N ASP A 7 12.17 29.93 -3.17
CA ASP A 7 12.32 31.26 -2.58
C ASP A 7 13.79 31.71 -2.49
N ARG A 8 14.02 32.92 -1.96
CA ARG A 8 15.38 33.46 -1.74
C ARG A 8 16.23 32.64 -0.75
N ARG A 9 15.60 31.78 0.07
CA ARG A 9 16.28 30.89 1.02
C ARG A 9 16.54 29.51 0.40
N GLY A 10 16.14 29.28 -0.84
CA GLY A 10 16.28 28.02 -1.55
C GLY A 10 15.24 26.96 -1.14
N GLU A 11 14.17 27.34 -0.44
CA GLU A 11 13.10 26.42 -0.06
C GLU A 11 12.08 26.29 -1.20
N PRO A 12 11.50 25.10 -1.44
CA PRO A 12 10.43 24.92 -2.42
C PRO A 12 9.21 25.81 -2.13
N THR A 13 8.56 26.26 -3.19
CA THR A 13 7.33 27.07 -3.09
C THR A 13 6.16 26.48 -3.87
N ASP A 14 6.35 25.31 -4.46
CA ASP A 14 5.35 24.68 -5.32
C ASP A 14 4.12 24.25 -4.50
N ASP A 15 2.94 24.59 -5.00
CA ASP A 15 1.69 24.06 -4.47
C ASP A 15 1.52 22.59 -4.87
N ILE A 16 1.01 21.81 -3.93
CA ILE A 16 0.70 20.39 -4.09
C ILE A 16 -0.81 20.24 -4.13
N TYR A 17 -1.30 19.54 -5.14
CA TYR A 17 -2.72 19.41 -5.45
C TYR A 17 -3.21 17.98 -5.27
N ALA A 18 -4.49 17.82 -4.93
CA ALA A 18 -5.14 16.52 -4.93
C ALA A 18 -5.16 15.93 -6.34
N ALA A 19 -4.61 14.72 -6.49
CA ALA A 19 -4.54 14.03 -7.77
C ALA A 19 -5.92 13.61 -8.31
N MET A 20 -6.86 13.34 -7.40
CA MET A 20 -8.23 12.88 -7.67
C MET A 20 -9.17 13.45 -6.61
N ASP A 21 -10.48 13.43 -6.92
CA ASP A 21 -11.53 13.67 -5.95
C ASP A 21 -11.43 12.64 -4.82
N GLY A 22 -11.67 13.06 -3.58
CA GLY A 22 -11.56 12.14 -2.45
C GLY A 22 -11.78 12.80 -1.11
N VAL A 23 -11.38 12.09 -0.05
CA VAL A 23 -11.51 12.55 1.33
C VAL A 23 -10.18 12.40 2.04
N VAL A 24 -9.72 13.48 2.66
CA VAL A 24 -8.53 13.48 3.51
C VAL A 24 -8.78 12.54 4.68
N ARG A 25 -7.99 11.47 4.79
CA ARG A 25 -8.10 10.49 5.88
C ARG A 25 -7.13 10.75 7.01
N TYR A 26 -5.99 11.33 6.69
CA TYR A 26 -4.93 11.54 7.66
C TYR A 26 -4.08 12.75 7.31
N VAL A 27 -3.66 13.46 8.34
CA VAL A 27 -2.75 14.60 8.24
C VAL A 27 -1.75 14.49 9.39
N ASN A 28 -0.46 14.40 9.07
CA ASN A 28 0.61 14.61 10.05
C ASN A 28 1.18 16.02 9.87
N THR A 29 1.03 16.86 10.90
CA THR A 29 1.62 18.20 10.97
C THR A 29 3.02 18.23 11.61
N HIS A 30 3.47 17.11 12.19
CA HIS A 30 4.71 17.02 12.96
C HIS A 30 5.84 16.44 12.10
N SER A 31 6.81 17.28 11.74
CA SER A 31 7.88 16.89 10.80
C SER A 31 8.82 15.80 11.32
N GLY A 32 8.92 15.61 12.64
CA GLY A 32 9.88 14.68 13.25
C GLY A 32 9.36 13.27 13.51
N GLU A 33 8.04 13.06 13.42
CA GLU A 33 7.41 11.80 13.86
C GLU A 33 7.43 10.69 12.81
N SER A 34 7.78 11.02 11.56
CA SER A 34 7.83 10.08 10.45
C SER A 34 8.96 10.44 9.48
N ASN A 35 9.47 9.44 8.77
CA ASN A 35 10.37 9.66 7.63
C ASN A 35 9.66 10.42 6.50
N TYR A 36 8.33 10.33 6.38
CA TYR A 36 7.55 11.17 5.48
C TYR A 36 7.54 12.65 5.90
N GLY A 37 7.91 12.96 7.14
CA GLY A 37 7.79 14.30 7.70
C GLY A 37 6.33 14.69 7.88
N ARG A 38 5.96 15.89 7.43
CA ARG A 38 4.55 16.29 7.29
C ARG A 38 3.99 15.63 6.04
N TYR A 39 2.84 14.99 6.17
CA TYR A 39 2.19 14.32 5.05
C TYR A 39 0.68 14.29 5.18
N ILE A 40 0.03 14.13 4.04
CA ILE A 40 -1.42 14.00 3.91
C ILE A 40 -1.70 12.67 3.21
N ILE A 41 -2.73 11.95 3.66
CA ILE A 41 -3.31 10.84 2.92
C ILE A 41 -4.73 11.21 2.54
N VAL A 42 -5.05 11.06 1.26
CA VAL A 42 -6.40 11.20 0.70
C VAL A 42 -6.84 9.83 0.21
N GLU A 43 -8.03 9.39 0.59
CA GLU A 43 -8.65 8.19 0.03
C GLU A 43 -9.66 8.58 -1.06
N HIS A 44 -9.71 7.77 -2.11
CA HIS A 44 -10.51 7.98 -3.31
C HIS A 44 -11.56 6.87 -3.41
N PRO A 45 -12.68 6.97 -2.64
CA PRO A 45 -13.66 5.90 -2.52
C PRO A 45 -14.43 5.62 -3.81
N ASP A 46 -14.49 6.60 -4.73
CA ASP A 46 -15.17 6.46 -6.02
C ASP A 46 -14.33 5.73 -7.08
N GLN A 47 -13.09 5.35 -6.73
CA GLN A 47 -12.26 4.48 -7.57
C GLN A 47 -12.54 3.00 -7.24
N THR A 48 -12.34 2.13 -8.22
CA THR A 48 -12.44 0.67 -8.03
C THR A 48 -11.09 0.02 -8.34
N PRO A 49 -10.42 -0.64 -7.37
CA PRO A 49 -10.66 -0.54 -5.93
C PRO A 49 -10.49 0.90 -5.43
N ALA A 50 -11.02 1.20 -4.25
CA ALA A 50 -10.71 2.46 -3.58
C ALA A 50 -9.20 2.51 -3.31
N VAL A 51 -8.54 3.61 -3.67
CA VAL A 51 -7.10 3.80 -3.44
C VAL A 51 -6.83 4.99 -2.54
N TYR A 52 -5.65 5.02 -1.94
CA TYR A 52 -5.11 6.20 -1.30
C TYR A 52 -4.13 6.91 -2.23
N THR A 53 -4.00 8.23 -2.05
CA THR A 53 -2.80 8.99 -2.43
C THR A 53 -2.13 9.55 -1.19
N LEU A 54 -0.79 9.54 -1.17
CA LEU A 54 0.02 10.10 -0.09
C LEU A 54 0.89 11.23 -0.64
N TYR A 55 0.93 12.35 0.08
CA TYR A 55 1.72 13.54 -0.26
C TYR A 55 2.63 13.87 0.93
N ALA A 56 3.94 13.70 0.77
CA ALA A 56 4.89 13.82 1.88
C ALA A 56 5.96 14.89 1.68
N HIS A 57 6.77 15.06 2.71
CA HIS A 57 7.81 16.07 2.84
C HIS A 57 7.30 17.51 2.80
N LEU A 58 6.04 17.72 3.19
CA LEU A 58 5.35 19.01 3.04
C LEU A 58 5.96 20.10 3.94
N ALA A 59 6.07 21.32 3.41
CA ALA A 59 6.45 22.48 4.22
C ALA A 59 5.29 22.89 5.12
N ARG A 60 4.10 23.02 4.52
CA ARG A 60 2.89 23.52 5.16
C ARG A 60 1.65 22.86 4.55
N ILE A 61 0.69 22.52 5.38
CA ILE A 61 -0.64 22.04 4.97
C ILE A 61 -1.54 23.26 4.71
N ALA A 62 -2.33 23.22 3.64
CA ALA A 62 -3.21 24.32 3.28
C ALA A 62 -4.33 24.49 4.33
N PRO A 63 -4.83 25.73 4.55
CA PRO A 63 -5.94 25.97 5.46
C PRO A 63 -7.17 25.12 5.11
N GLY A 64 -7.85 24.60 6.13
CA GLY A 64 -9.05 23.77 5.95
C GLY A 64 -8.78 22.29 5.65
N ILE A 65 -7.55 21.90 5.35
CA ILE A 65 -7.18 20.50 5.08
C ILE A 65 -6.96 19.74 6.39
N ASN A 66 -7.98 18.99 6.80
CA ASN A 66 -7.97 18.13 7.98
C ASN A 66 -8.58 16.76 7.66
N ALA A 67 -8.38 15.76 8.52
CA ALA A 67 -9.09 14.48 8.39
C ALA A 67 -10.61 14.70 8.33
N GLY A 68 -11.27 14.04 7.37
CA GLY A 68 -12.69 14.20 7.05
C GLY A 68 -12.98 15.22 5.93
N THR A 69 -12.02 16.05 5.54
CA THR A 69 -12.22 17.07 4.48
C THR A 69 -12.39 16.41 3.12
N THR A 70 -13.49 16.72 2.42
CA THR A 70 -13.65 16.34 1.00
C THR A 70 -12.84 17.28 0.13
N VAL A 71 -12.12 16.74 -0.85
CA VAL A 71 -11.27 17.49 -1.77
C VAL A 71 -11.62 17.15 -3.21
N ARG A 72 -11.49 18.14 -4.09
CA ARG A 72 -11.62 17.96 -5.54
C ARG A 72 -10.24 17.81 -6.19
N ARG A 73 -10.17 17.09 -7.30
CA ARG A 73 -8.99 17.03 -8.17
C ARG A 73 -8.52 18.45 -8.49
N GLY A 74 -7.21 18.69 -8.35
CA GLY A 74 -6.61 20.00 -8.56
C GLY A 74 -6.78 20.99 -7.40
N GLN A 75 -7.47 20.62 -6.31
CA GLN A 75 -7.52 21.45 -5.10
C GLN A 75 -6.16 21.46 -4.39
N THR A 76 -5.69 22.63 -3.97
CA THR A 76 -4.46 22.77 -3.18
C THR A 76 -4.60 22.07 -1.84
N LEU A 77 -3.67 21.17 -1.54
CA LEU A 77 -3.57 20.43 -0.29
C LEU A 77 -2.50 21.02 0.63
N ALA A 78 -1.39 21.47 0.05
CA ALA A 78 -0.19 21.84 0.79
C ALA A 78 0.81 22.59 -0.10
N THR A 79 1.88 23.07 0.51
CA THR A 79 3.08 23.56 -0.18
C THR A 79 4.20 22.53 -0.03
N MET A 80 4.93 22.26 -1.13
CA MET A 80 6.08 21.36 -1.15
C MET A 80 7.11 21.81 -0.12
N GLY A 81 7.83 20.86 0.45
CA GLY A 81 8.94 21.18 1.34
C GLY A 81 10.03 20.12 1.32
N ARG A 82 10.65 19.96 2.48
CA ARG A 82 11.72 19.01 2.74
C ARG A 82 11.63 18.42 4.15
N SER A 83 10.43 18.39 4.74
CA SER A 83 10.26 17.91 6.10
C SER A 83 10.51 16.40 6.16
N ALA A 84 11.23 15.93 7.16
CA ALA A 84 11.42 14.52 7.47
C ALA A 84 11.93 14.42 8.91
N SER A 85 11.90 13.22 9.48
CA SER A 85 12.66 12.89 10.68
C SER A 85 14.15 13.23 10.49
N GLY A 86 14.91 13.38 11.59
CA GLY A 86 16.36 13.60 11.53
C GLY A 86 16.80 14.95 10.96
N GLY A 87 15.98 16.01 11.08
CA GLY A 87 16.35 17.38 10.67
C GLY A 87 15.93 17.76 9.25
N GLY A 88 15.23 16.88 8.54
CA GLY A 88 14.69 17.12 7.20
C GLY A 88 15.68 16.80 6.08
N ILE A 89 15.15 16.79 4.86
CA ILE A 89 15.91 16.50 3.64
C ILE A 89 16.73 17.76 3.27
N PRO A 90 17.97 17.63 2.77
CA PRO A 90 18.74 18.75 2.23
C PRO A 90 17.99 19.54 1.14
N LYS A 91 18.23 20.86 1.06
CA LYS A 91 17.47 21.76 0.17
C LYS A 91 17.58 21.38 -1.31
N ASP A 92 18.76 21.00 -1.76
CA ASP A 92 19.06 20.51 -3.11
C ASP A 92 18.30 19.23 -3.46
N ARG A 93 17.98 18.42 -2.44
CA ARG A 93 17.19 17.18 -2.55
C ARG A 93 15.73 17.34 -2.15
N ALA A 94 15.25 18.55 -1.88
CA ALA A 94 13.83 18.77 -1.59
C ALA A 94 12.96 18.24 -2.74
N HIS A 95 11.87 17.55 -2.41
CA HIS A 95 10.99 16.91 -3.37
C HIS A 95 9.65 16.57 -2.74
N LEU A 96 8.62 16.43 -3.57
CA LEU A 96 7.41 15.72 -3.19
C LEU A 96 7.65 14.21 -3.29
N HIS A 97 7.45 13.51 -2.19
CA HIS A 97 7.23 12.06 -2.18
C HIS A 97 5.74 11.80 -2.35
N PHE A 98 5.39 11.01 -3.37
CA PHE A 98 4.02 10.76 -3.78
C PHE A 98 3.80 9.27 -3.96
N GLU A 99 2.68 8.77 -3.46
CA GLU A 99 2.28 7.38 -3.62
C GLU A 99 0.82 7.29 -4.07
N ILE A 100 0.50 6.20 -4.78
CA ILE A 100 -0.85 5.69 -5.01
C ILE A 100 -0.85 4.25 -4.50
N GLY A 101 -1.92 3.78 -3.86
CA GLY A 101 -1.98 2.38 -3.46
C GLY A 101 -3.19 1.99 -2.65
N VAL A 102 -3.10 0.83 -1.99
CA VAL A 102 -4.09 0.31 -1.04
C VAL A 102 -3.42 0.06 0.31
N TRP A 103 -4.21 -0.06 1.37
CA TRP A 103 -3.71 -0.33 2.72
C TRP A 103 -4.19 -1.68 3.28
N MET A 104 -3.40 -2.30 4.15
CA MET A 104 -3.44 -3.74 4.44
C MET A 104 -4.51 -4.17 5.44
N THR A 105 -4.62 -3.53 6.61
CA THR A 105 -5.59 -3.94 7.63
C THR A 105 -6.05 -2.81 8.53
N ARG A 106 -7.31 -2.90 9.01
CA ARG A 106 -7.83 -2.05 10.08
C ARG A 106 -7.21 -2.34 11.44
N GLU A 107 -6.55 -3.49 11.57
CA GLU A 107 -6.07 -4.03 12.85
C GLU A 107 -4.55 -3.88 12.98
N PHE A 108 -4.02 -2.86 12.29
CA PHE A 108 -2.60 -2.57 12.21
C PHE A 108 -2.01 -2.23 13.57
N GLU A 109 -2.75 -1.53 14.43
CA GLU A 109 -2.28 -1.17 15.78
C GLU A 109 -1.97 -2.42 16.62
N ALA A 110 -2.87 -3.41 16.60
CA ALA A 110 -2.68 -4.66 17.32
C ALA A 110 -1.47 -5.45 16.77
N TRP A 111 -1.31 -5.48 15.45
CA TRP A 111 -0.13 -6.08 14.82
C TRP A 111 1.17 -5.35 15.21
N TYR A 112 1.17 -4.02 15.18
CA TYR A 112 2.32 -3.19 15.51
C TYR A 112 2.75 -3.37 16.97
N ALA A 113 1.79 -3.37 17.91
CA ALA A 113 2.03 -3.62 19.33
C ALA A 113 2.66 -5.00 19.57
N LYS A 114 2.16 -6.06 18.89
CA LYS A 114 2.71 -7.42 18.98
C LYS A 114 4.15 -7.51 18.47
N LYS A 115 4.53 -6.71 17.47
CA LYS A 115 5.90 -6.70 16.91
C LYS A 115 6.94 -6.10 17.84
N GLY A 116 6.56 -5.23 18.78
CA GLY A 116 7.46 -4.70 19.81
C GLY A 116 8.60 -3.83 19.27
N PHE A 117 8.32 -2.92 18.32
CA PHE A 117 9.34 -2.06 17.69
C PHE A 117 10.04 -1.06 18.65
N GLY A 118 9.60 -0.95 19.91
CA GLY A 118 10.22 -0.10 20.93
C GLY A 118 9.83 1.38 20.88
N ASN A 119 9.13 1.82 19.82
CA ASN A 119 8.54 3.15 19.68
C ASN A 119 7.03 3.05 19.44
N PRO A 120 6.21 3.99 19.96
CA PRO A 120 4.76 3.96 19.76
C PRO A 120 4.39 4.21 18.30
N ASN A 121 3.28 3.62 17.85
CA ASN A 121 2.68 3.98 16.56
C ASN A 121 1.96 5.34 16.68
N ARG A 122 2.49 6.36 16.02
CA ARG A 122 1.92 7.72 16.03
C ARG A 122 0.94 7.98 14.90
N HIS A 123 0.76 7.01 14.00
CA HIS A 123 0.03 7.19 12.74
C HIS A 123 -1.20 6.29 12.62
N GLY A 124 -1.47 5.45 13.63
CA GLY A 124 -2.56 4.48 13.61
C GLY A 124 -2.51 3.61 12.36
N ILE A 125 -3.66 3.39 11.72
CA ILE A 125 -3.77 2.61 10.48
C ILE A 125 -3.10 3.27 9.27
N TRP A 126 -2.72 4.55 9.36
CA TRP A 126 -2.13 5.32 8.27
C TRP A 126 -0.59 5.35 8.31
N SER A 127 0.01 4.50 9.14
CA SER A 127 1.45 4.23 9.11
C SER A 127 1.87 3.69 7.74
N GLY A 128 3.01 4.13 7.21
CA GLY A 128 3.58 3.62 5.96
C GLY A 128 3.83 2.11 5.95
N MET A 129 3.92 1.48 7.13
CA MET A 129 4.03 0.02 7.27
C MET A 129 2.71 -0.73 6.99
N ASN A 130 1.58 -0.02 6.96
CA ASN A 130 0.26 -0.54 6.59
C ASN A 130 -0.12 -0.18 5.14
N LEU A 131 0.72 0.59 4.44
CA LEU A 131 0.46 1.07 3.09
C LEU A 131 1.18 0.19 2.06
N CYS A 132 0.52 -0.04 0.93
CA CYS A 132 1.02 -0.85 -0.16
C CYS A 132 0.83 -0.10 -1.48
N GLY A 133 1.92 0.49 -1.96
CA GLY A 133 1.93 1.30 -3.17
C GLY A 133 1.98 0.49 -4.46
N ILE A 134 1.42 1.09 -5.51
CA ILE A 134 1.61 0.74 -6.92
C ILE A 134 2.54 1.77 -7.58
N ASP A 135 2.99 1.54 -8.80
CA ASP A 135 3.81 2.53 -9.53
C ASP A 135 2.96 3.76 -9.87
N PRO A 136 3.17 4.91 -9.20
CA PRO A 136 2.36 6.09 -9.46
C PRO A 136 2.71 6.73 -10.81
N LEU A 137 3.94 6.54 -11.31
CA LEU A 137 4.38 7.11 -12.58
C LEU A 137 3.69 6.40 -13.74
N ASP A 138 3.64 5.07 -13.70
CA ASP A 138 2.96 4.27 -14.72
C ASP A 138 1.46 4.57 -14.75
N VAL A 139 0.80 4.59 -13.59
CA VAL A 139 -0.61 5.01 -13.47
C VAL A 139 -0.86 6.38 -14.10
N MET A 140 -0.06 7.38 -13.74
CA MET A 140 -0.21 8.74 -14.29
C MET A 140 0.06 8.80 -15.79
N ALA A 141 1.02 8.02 -16.30
CA ALA A 141 1.32 7.95 -17.72
C ALA A 141 0.16 7.35 -18.51
N GLN A 142 -0.37 6.21 -18.05
CA GLN A 142 -1.52 5.56 -18.69
C GLN A 142 -2.77 6.45 -18.66
N TRP A 143 -3.02 7.16 -17.55
CA TRP A 143 -4.12 8.15 -17.49
C TRP A 143 -3.92 9.30 -18.47
N ARG A 144 -2.72 9.87 -18.54
CA ARG A 144 -2.41 10.98 -19.45
C ARG A 144 -2.60 10.57 -20.91
N ASP A 145 -2.20 9.35 -21.24
CA ASP A 145 -2.22 8.83 -22.60
C ASP A 145 -3.59 8.23 -22.99
N GLY A 146 -4.58 8.26 -22.07
CA GLY A 146 -5.95 7.79 -22.31
C GLY A 146 -6.09 6.27 -22.34
N HIS A 147 -5.12 5.54 -21.78
CA HIS A 147 -5.13 4.07 -21.71
C HIS A 147 -5.78 3.53 -20.43
N LEU A 148 -6.08 4.42 -19.47
CA LEU A 148 -6.67 4.05 -18.19
C LEU A 148 -7.93 4.87 -17.95
N ASP A 149 -9.10 4.22 -17.97
CA ASP A 149 -10.37 4.88 -17.65
C ASP A 149 -10.64 4.87 -16.13
N ASP A 150 -10.29 3.76 -15.49
CA ASP A 150 -10.38 3.56 -14.04
C ASP A 150 -9.20 2.71 -13.54
N LEU A 151 -9.01 2.64 -12.23
CA LEU A 151 -7.96 1.80 -11.65
C LEU A 151 -8.27 0.31 -11.70
N HIS A 152 -9.49 -0.11 -12.05
CA HIS A 152 -9.88 -1.51 -11.99
C HIS A 152 -9.04 -2.33 -12.96
N ASN A 153 -8.94 -1.86 -14.20
CA ASN A 153 -8.14 -2.49 -15.24
C ASN A 153 -6.65 -2.49 -14.89
N TYR A 154 -6.15 -1.41 -14.27
CA TYR A 154 -4.75 -1.35 -13.81
C TYR A 154 -4.40 -2.49 -12.85
N PHE A 155 -5.26 -2.74 -11.85
CA PHE A 155 -5.05 -3.87 -10.93
C PHE A 155 -5.33 -5.23 -11.60
N ALA A 156 -6.30 -5.31 -12.49
CA ALA A 156 -6.65 -6.55 -13.20
C ALA A 156 -5.49 -7.04 -14.09
N ASP A 157 -4.76 -6.13 -14.72
CA ASP A 157 -3.65 -6.41 -15.64
C ASP A 157 -2.30 -6.64 -14.93
N MET A 158 -2.25 -6.50 -13.60
CA MET A 158 -1.02 -6.76 -12.84
C MET A 158 -0.52 -8.20 -13.02
N LYS A 159 0.79 -8.31 -13.19
CA LYS A 159 1.47 -9.59 -13.29
C LYS A 159 1.75 -10.17 -11.90
N PRO A 160 1.39 -11.42 -11.63
CA PRO A 160 1.68 -12.05 -10.35
C PRO A 160 3.16 -12.41 -10.27
N ALA A 161 3.86 -11.90 -9.26
CA ALA A 161 5.22 -12.32 -8.96
C ALA A 161 5.26 -13.52 -8.00
N VAL A 162 4.23 -13.67 -7.17
CA VAL A 162 4.08 -14.79 -6.24
C VAL A 162 2.62 -15.24 -6.22
N ARG A 163 2.39 -16.53 -6.35
CA ARG A 163 1.09 -17.16 -6.10
C ARG A 163 1.22 -18.14 -4.94
N LEU A 164 0.32 -18.04 -3.97
CA LEU A 164 0.34 -18.85 -2.76
C LEU A 164 -1.04 -19.35 -2.37
N ARG A 165 -1.08 -20.39 -1.53
CA ARG A 165 -2.26 -20.80 -0.77
C ARG A 165 -2.02 -20.67 0.71
N ILE A 166 -3.07 -20.31 1.44
CA ILE A 166 -3.11 -20.33 2.90
C ILE A 166 -4.35 -21.07 3.38
N ALA A 167 -4.18 -22.08 4.24
CA ALA A 167 -5.26 -22.84 4.85
C ALA A 167 -5.79 -22.14 6.10
N THR A 168 -6.81 -21.30 5.97
CA THR A 168 -7.39 -20.55 7.08
C THR A 168 -8.86 -20.25 6.86
N LEU A 169 -9.65 -20.31 7.93
CA LEU A 169 -11.07 -19.93 7.90
C LEU A 169 -11.25 -18.41 8.01
N ARG A 170 -10.17 -17.66 8.28
CA ARG A 170 -10.24 -16.22 8.46
C ARG A 170 -10.43 -15.53 7.11
N ARG A 171 -11.43 -14.66 7.04
CA ARG A 171 -11.58 -13.66 5.99
C ARG A 171 -10.94 -12.33 6.46
N PRO A 172 -9.90 -11.82 5.79
CA PRO A 172 -9.25 -10.57 6.17
C PRO A 172 -10.13 -9.36 5.80
N ASP A 173 -10.11 -8.29 6.60
CA ASP A 173 -10.85 -7.05 6.31
C ASP A 173 -10.46 -6.41 4.98
N PHE A 174 -9.26 -6.74 4.49
CA PHE A 174 -8.75 -6.33 3.18
C PHE A 174 -9.70 -6.68 2.03
N ILE A 175 -10.27 -7.89 2.02
CA ILE A 175 -11.16 -8.32 0.93
C ILE A 175 -12.55 -7.71 1.04
N ASP A 176 -12.98 -7.39 2.26
CA ASP A 176 -14.24 -6.67 2.46
C ASP A 176 -14.13 -5.20 2.00
N ARG A 177 -12.92 -4.64 2.07
CA ARG A 177 -12.62 -3.29 1.56
C ARG A 177 -12.35 -3.27 0.05
N TYR A 178 -11.81 -4.35 -0.51
CA TYR A 178 -11.46 -4.46 -1.92
C TYR A 178 -12.09 -5.70 -2.57
N PRO A 179 -13.43 -5.75 -2.66
CA PRO A 179 -14.13 -6.89 -3.24
C PRO A 179 -13.78 -7.12 -4.71
N SER A 180 -13.33 -6.10 -5.44
CA SER A 180 -12.86 -6.22 -6.83
C SER A 180 -11.62 -7.10 -7.01
N PHE A 181 -10.88 -7.41 -5.93
CA PHE A 181 -9.76 -8.35 -5.98
C PHE A 181 -10.21 -9.81 -5.84
N LEU A 182 -11.45 -10.05 -5.42
CA LEU A 182 -12.01 -11.39 -5.31
C LEU A 182 -12.40 -11.93 -6.70
N GLN A 183 -11.94 -13.13 -6.99
CA GLN A 183 -12.17 -13.85 -8.24
C GLN A 183 -13.01 -15.10 -8.00
N GLY A 184 -13.83 -15.43 -8.99
CA GLY A 184 -14.64 -16.63 -9.00
C GLY A 184 -15.82 -16.59 -8.02
N GLU A 185 -16.59 -17.67 -8.03
CA GLU A 185 -17.71 -17.85 -7.13
C GLU A 185 -17.23 -18.32 -5.74
N PRO A 186 -18.00 -18.05 -4.67
CA PRO A 186 -17.80 -18.70 -3.38
C PRO A 186 -17.73 -20.23 -3.54
N PRO A 187 -16.87 -20.92 -2.77
CA PRO A 187 -16.73 -22.36 -2.90
C PRO A 187 -18.04 -23.06 -2.54
N VAL A 188 -18.33 -24.17 -3.22
CA VAL A 188 -19.39 -25.08 -2.79
C VAL A 188 -18.96 -25.71 -1.46
N GLY A 189 -19.67 -25.38 -0.38
CA GLY A 189 -19.38 -25.85 0.97
C GLY A 189 -18.65 -24.81 1.84
N LEU A 190 -17.93 -25.29 2.86
CA LEU A 190 -17.24 -24.41 3.81
C LEU A 190 -15.93 -23.88 3.23
N LEU A 191 -15.64 -22.61 3.51
CA LEU A 191 -14.33 -22.00 3.27
C LEU A 191 -13.25 -22.84 3.97
N GLY A 192 -12.20 -23.19 3.24
CA GLY A 192 -11.00 -23.86 3.76
C GLY A 192 -9.76 -22.98 3.72
N GLY A 193 -9.70 -21.99 2.82
CA GLY A 193 -8.53 -21.14 2.67
C GLY A 193 -8.65 -20.12 1.55
N TRP A 194 -7.49 -19.57 1.17
CA TRP A 194 -7.37 -18.58 0.10
C TRP A 194 -6.21 -18.93 -0.80
N GLU A 195 -6.42 -18.79 -2.11
CA GLU A 195 -5.35 -18.63 -3.08
C GLU A 195 -5.18 -17.14 -3.36
N ILE A 196 -3.94 -16.65 -3.30
CA ILE A 196 -3.61 -15.23 -3.34
C ILE A 196 -2.48 -15.05 -4.34
N GLU A 197 -2.64 -14.07 -5.22
CA GLU A 197 -1.57 -13.60 -6.08
C GLU A 197 -1.11 -12.21 -5.66
N CYS A 198 0.20 -12.08 -5.52
CA CYS A 198 0.87 -10.84 -5.15
C CYS A 198 1.80 -10.39 -6.27
N ASN A 199 1.92 -9.08 -6.45
CA ASN A 199 2.93 -8.51 -7.34
C ASN A 199 4.32 -8.55 -6.67
N GLU A 200 5.34 -7.99 -7.34
CA GLU A 200 6.73 -7.97 -6.88
C GLU A 200 6.97 -7.12 -5.62
N THR A 201 6.05 -6.22 -5.26
CA THR A 201 6.11 -5.45 -4.00
C THR A 201 5.47 -6.18 -2.83
N GLY A 202 4.68 -7.22 -3.13
CA GLY A 202 3.91 -8.00 -2.17
C GLY A 202 2.44 -7.58 -2.06
N LEU A 203 1.99 -6.62 -2.86
CA LEU A 203 0.59 -6.21 -2.95
C LEU A 203 -0.29 -7.41 -3.35
N PRO A 204 -1.24 -7.85 -2.51
CA PRO A 204 -2.16 -8.92 -2.88
C PRO A 204 -3.32 -8.33 -3.71
N PHE A 205 -3.36 -8.62 -5.00
CA PHE A 205 -4.30 -7.98 -5.94
C PHE A 205 -5.30 -8.96 -6.57
N ARG A 206 -5.13 -10.27 -6.36
CA ARG A 206 -6.05 -11.30 -6.85
C ARG A 206 -6.24 -12.40 -5.83
N TRP A 207 -7.49 -12.75 -5.55
CA TRP A 207 -7.87 -13.65 -4.48
C TRP A 207 -8.92 -14.64 -4.96
N ARG A 208 -8.79 -15.90 -4.57
CA ARG A 208 -9.81 -16.92 -4.82
C ARG A 208 -10.09 -17.68 -3.52
N PRO A 209 -11.36 -17.79 -3.10
CA PRO A 209 -11.69 -18.60 -1.94
C PRO A 209 -11.51 -20.08 -2.28
N LEU A 210 -10.98 -20.84 -1.34
CA LEU A 210 -10.75 -22.29 -1.48
C LEU A 210 -11.72 -23.05 -0.59
N SER A 211 -12.27 -24.14 -1.11
CA SER A 211 -13.02 -25.13 -0.32
C SER A 211 -12.08 -25.94 0.60
N GLN A 212 -12.67 -26.65 1.57
CA GLN A 212 -11.92 -27.61 2.38
C GLN A 212 -11.29 -28.75 1.56
N LEU A 213 -11.88 -29.12 0.42
CA LEU A 213 -11.33 -30.15 -0.46
C LEU A 213 -10.03 -29.69 -1.16
N GLU A 214 -9.92 -28.41 -1.49
CA GLU A 214 -8.76 -27.85 -2.18
C GLU A 214 -7.53 -27.63 -1.28
N ILE A 215 -7.73 -27.64 0.03
CA ILE A 215 -6.66 -27.48 1.04
C ILE A 215 -6.38 -28.78 1.82
N VAL A 216 -6.87 -29.93 1.33
CA VAL A 216 -6.60 -31.23 1.96
C VAL A 216 -5.09 -31.46 2.13
N GLY A 217 -4.70 -31.91 3.32
CA GLY A 217 -3.31 -32.15 3.69
C GLY A 217 -2.52 -30.88 4.05
N MET A 218 -3.16 -29.70 4.12
CA MET A 218 -2.58 -28.51 4.73
C MET A 218 -2.95 -28.44 6.21
N LYS A 219 -1.98 -28.07 7.06
CA LYS A 219 -2.23 -27.77 8.48
C LYS A 219 -2.93 -26.41 8.61
N PRO A 220 -3.66 -26.15 9.73
CA PRO A 220 -4.20 -24.83 10.01
C PRO A 220 -3.12 -23.75 9.93
N ASN A 221 -3.42 -22.66 9.20
CA ASN A 221 -2.55 -21.54 8.88
C ASN A 221 -1.27 -21.88 8.10
N GLU A 222 -1.16 -23.09 7.53
CA GLU A 222 -0.05 -23.43 6.63
C GLU A 222 -0.13 -22.59 5.36
N VAL A 223 1.03 -22.09 4.94
CA VAL A 223 1.20 -21.32 3.70
C VAL A 223 2.06 -22.13 2.74
N ARG A 224 1.61 -22.27 1.49
CA ARG A 224 2.34 -22.93 0.40
C ARG A 224 2.52 -21.98 -0.76
N ILE A 225 3.76 -21.77 -1.21
CA ILE A 225 4.04 -21.06 -2.46
C ILE A 225 3.76 -22.03 -3.60
N LEU A 226 2.87 -21.65 -4.52
CA LEU A 226 2.55 -22.43 -5.71
C LEU A 226 3.48 -22.08 -6.87
N ASP A 227 3.74 -20.79 -7.04
CA ASP A 227 4.56 -20.27 -8.12
C ASP A 227 5.23 -18.95 -7.72
N ALA A 228 6.40 -18.68 -8.30
CA ALA A 228 7.16 -17.46 -8.05
C ALA A 228 7.96 -17.06 -9.30
N ASP A 229 7.65 -15.90 -9.87
CA ASP A 229 8.36 -15.36 -11.03
C ASP A 229 9.72 -14.79 -10.59
N ALA A 230 10.78 -15.55 -10.83
CA ALA A 230 12.13 -15.15 -10.47
C ALA A 230 12.62 -13.92 -11.25
N GLY A 231 12.07 -13.61 -12.42
CA GLY A 231 12.36 -12.40 -13.19
C GLY A 231 11.86 -11.16 -12.45
N LEU A 232 10.56 -11.11 -12.17
CA LEU A 232 9.92 -9.99 -11.47
C LEU A 232 10.54 -9.78 -10.08
N LEU A 233 10.77 -10.86 -9.33
CA LEU A 233 11.37 -10.77 -7.99
C LEU A 233 12.82 -10.25 -8.00
N ARG A 234 13.59 -10.48 -9.08
CA ARG A 234 14.97 -9.95 -9.20
C ARG A 234 15.01 -8.44 -9.44
N HIS A 235 13.95 -7.87 -10.04
CA HIS A 235 13.84 -6.43 -10.27
C HIS A 235 13.51 -5.67 -8.98
N GLN A 236 12.80 -6.30 -8.04
CA GLN A 236 12.41 -5.68 -6.77
C GLN A 236 13.19 -6.20 -5.57
N ARG A 237 14.51 -5.94 -5.55
CA ARG A 237 15.44 -6.42 -4.50
C ARG A 237 15.17 -5.88 -3.09
N ALA A 238 14.39 -4.82 -2.97
CA ALA A 238 14.00 -4.25 -1.69
C ALA A 238 13.00 -5.12 -0.92
N ARG A 239 12.36 -6.10 -1.57
CA ARG A 239 11.36 -6.98 -0.97
C ARG A 239 11.80 -8.44 -1.03
N LYS A 240 11.72 -9.13 0.10
CA LYS A 240 12.00 -10.55 0.25
C LYS A 240 10.69 -11.32 0.38
N LEU A 241 10.01 -11.53 -0.75
CA LEU A 241 8.73 -12.23 -0.79
C LEU A 241 8.88 -13.75 -0.72
N VAL A 242 9.85 -14.29 -1.45
CA VAL A 242 10.16 -15.73 -1.51
C VAL A 242 11.66 -15.93 -1.34
N HIS A 243 12.05 -17.01 -0.68
CA HIS A 243 13.44 -17.48 -0.66
C HIS A 243 13.49 -18.97 -0.98
N MET A 244 14.58 -19.43 -1.57
CA MET A 244 14.76 -20.84 -1.92
C MET A 244 15.44 -21.57 -0.78
N ARG A 245 14.81 -22.64 -0.27
CA ARG A 245 15.41 -23.54 0.71
C ARG A 245 15.38 -24.97 0.18
N ARG A 246 16.56 -25.57 0.01
CA ARG A 246 16.72 -26.92 -0.57
C ARG A 246 15.96 -27.08 -1.90
N GLY A 247 16.01 -26.06 -2.75
CA GLY A 247 15.35 -26.04 -4.06
C GLY A 247 13.83 -25.79 -4.03
N LYS A 248 13.22 -25.58 -2.85
CA LYS A 248 11.80 -25.27 -2.72
C LYS A 248 11.57 -23.80 -2.35
N PRO A 249 10.57 -23.13 -2.95
CA PRO A 249 10.20 -21.78 -2.58
C PRO A 249 9.53 -21.77 -1.20
N GLU A 250 10.04 -20.94 -0.30
CA GLU A 250 9.49 -20.71 1.04
C GLU A 250 9.16 -19.23 1.23
N VAL A 251 8.20 -18.95 2.11
CA VAL A 251 7.73 -17.59 2.44
C VAL A 251 8.89 -16.76 2.99
N GLY A 252 9.20 -15.65 2.31
CA GLY A 252 10.20 -14.67 2.74
C GLY A 252 9.70 -13.73 3.85
N THR A 253 10.59 -12.88 4.37
CA THR A 253 10.31 -12.02 5.52
C THR A 253 9.24 -10.95 5.26
N ASP A 254 9.22 -10.37 4.06
CA ASP A 254 8.23 -9.35 3.70
C ASP A 254 6.86 -9.98 3.46
N LEU A 255 6.81 -11.11 2.74
CA LEU A 255 5.54 -11.82 2.54
C LEU A 255 4.97 -12.35 3.86
N ARG A 256 5.82 -12.83 4.78
CA ARG A 256 5.38 -13.19 6.13
C ARG A 256 4.77 -12.00 6.87
N THR A 257 5.35 -10.81 6.73
CA THR A 257 4.82 -9.58 7.34
C THR A 257 3.44 -9.23 6.77
N ILE A 258 3.28 -9.32 5.45
CA ILE A 258 1.99 -9.13 4.77
C ILE A 258 0.94 -10.13 5.28
N LEU A 259 1.30 -11.42 5.37
CA LEU A 259 0.39 -12.46 5.86
C LEU A 259 0.05 -12.29 7.35
N GLN A 260 0.99 -11.81 8.17
CA GLN A 260 0.73 -11.45 9.56
C GLN A 260 -0.28 -10.31 9.67
N GLN A 261 -0.18 -9.28 8.82
CA GLN A 261 -1.14 -8.16 8.81
C GLN A 261 -2.52 -8.60 8.32
N LEU A 262 -2.60 -9.40 7.25
CA LEU A 262 -3.86 -9.86 6.68
C LEU A 262 -4.57 -10.89 7.59
N PHE A 263 -3.83 -11.89 8.07
CA PHE A 263 -4.43 -13.08 8.69
C PHE A 263 -4.14 -13.25 10.18
N ARG A 264 -3.27 -12.41 10.77
CA ARG A 264 -2.86 -12.52 12.17
C ARG A 264 -2.26 -13.90 12.52
N ILE A 265 -1.57 -14.51 11.55
CA ILE A 265 -0.83 -15.76 11.74
C ILE A 265 0.61 -15.45 12.15
N ASP A 266 1.30 -16.37 12.83
CA ASP A 266 2.68 -16.17 13.29
C ASP A 266 3.76 -16.65 12.29
#